data_AF-A0A6A5ATG8-F1
#
_entry.id   AF-A0A6A5ATG8-F1
#
_cell.length_a   1.000
_cell.length_b   1.000
_cell.length_c   1.000
_cell.angle_alpha   90.00
_cell.angle_beta   90.00
_cell.angle_gamma   90.00
#
_symmetry.space_group_name_H-M   'P 1'
#
loop_
_entity.id
_entity.type
_entity.pdbx_description
1 polymer ?
#
loop_
_entity_poly.entity_id
_entity_poly.type
_entity_poly.pdbx_seq_one_letter_code
_entity_poly.pdbx_strand_id
1 'polypeptide(L)'
;MWLLGPHDNVFGCGYDQDYHRVFFTLNGVLLGMVPYDIPPGNYAAAVSMDVLYASVAVNWGHLPFAFAIEAYIVADPTTYS
;
A
#
# COMPACT_ATOMS: atom_id res chain seq x y z
N MET A 1 14.43 -5.76 -16.47
CA MET A 1 13.12 -6.25 -16.02
C MET A 1 13.36 -7.00 -14.72
N TRP A 2 13.24 -6.33 -13.58
CA TRP A 2 13.45 -6.95 -12.27
C TRP A 2 12.09 -7.48 -11.79
N LEU A 3 11.86 -8.76 -12.05
CA LEU A 3 10.85 -9.52 -11.34
C LEU A 3 11.39 -9.70 -9.91
N LEU A 4 10.64 -9.23 -8.92
CA LEU A 4 10.90 -9.58 -7.52
C LEU A 4 11.03 -11.11 -7.43
N GLY A 5 12.07 -11.58 -6.75
CA GLY A 5 12.30 -13.01 -6.59
C GLY A 5 11.17 -13.65 -5.78
N PRO A 6 10.96 -14.97 -5.88
CA PRO A 6 9.92 -15.69 -5.12
C PRO A 6 10.07 -15.64 -3.59
N HIS A 7 11.07 -14.91 -3.07
CA HIS A 7 11.37 -14.73 -1.65
C HIS A 7 11.31 -13.27 -1.17
N ASP A 8 10.94 -12.33 -2.04
CA ASP A 8 10.88 -10.91 -1.67
C ASP A 8 9.52 -10.59 -1.03
N ASN A 9 9.54 -9.95 0.14
CA ASN A 9 8.33 -9.44 0.77
C ASN A 9 7.79 -8.22 0.00
N VAL A 10 6.51 -8.25 -0.31
CA VAL A 10 5.79 -7.15 -0.96
C VAL A 10 5.02 -6.38 0.10
N PHE A 11 5.46 -5.15 0.35
CA PHE A 11 4.75 -4.22 1.22
C PHE A 11 3.85 -3.32 0.36
N GLY A 12 2.58 -3.18 0.77
CA GLY A 12 1.66 -2.19 0.20
C GLY A 12 1.31 -1.14 1.23
N CYS A 13 1.14 0.10 0.77
CA CYS A 13 0.64 1.22 1.56
C CYS A 13 -0.55 1.83 0.80
N GLY A 14 -1.68 1.95 1.48
CA GLY A 14 -2.89 2.55 0.93
C GLY A 14 -3.32 3.77 1.75
N TYR A 15 -3.83 4.78 1.07
CA TYR A 15 -4.41 5.96 1.68
C TYR A 15 -5.88 6.05 1.28
N ASP A 16 -6.74 5.94 2.29
CA ASP A 16 -8.17 6.20 2.21
C ASP A 16 -8.38 7.70 2.42
N GLN A 17 -8.73 8.38 1.33
CA GLN A 17 -8.91 9.84 1.30
C GLN A 17 -10.24 10.27 1.93
N ASP A 18 -11.25 9.40 1.93
CA ASP A 18 -12.59 9.71 2.43
C ASP A 18 -12.60 9.69 3.96
N TYR A 19 -11.89 8.73 4.56
CA TYR A 19 -11.78 8.59 6.01
C TYR A 19 -10.47 9.16 6.58
N HIS A 20 -9.59 9.65 5.73
CA HIS A 20 -8.27 10.15 6.09
C HIS A 20 -7.43 9.14 6.89
N ARG A 21 -7.36 7.89 6.40
CA ARG A 21 -6.67 6.79 7.08
C ARG A 21 -5.66 6.11 6.17
N VAL A 22 -4.61 5.58 6.77
CA VAL A 22 -3.61 4.77 6.07
C VAL A 22 -3.74 3.32 6.53
N PHE A 23 -3.55 2.39 5.59
CA PHE A 23 -3.42 0.97 5.89
C PHE A 23 -2.20 0.39 5.21
N PHE A 24 -1.73 -0.73 5.77
CA PHE A 24 -0.60 -1.47 5.23
C PHE A 24 -0.98 -2.90 4.88
N THR A 25 -0.29 -3.47 3.90
CA THR A 25 -0.40 -4.88 3.53
C THR A 25 0.98 -5.51 3.46
N LEU A 26 1.04 -6.82 3.72
CA LEU A 26 2.24 -7.63 3.55
C LEU A 26 1.87 -8.86 2.73
N ASN A 27 2.53 -9.05 1.60
CA ASN A 27 2.32 -10.18 0.68
C ASN A 27 0.85 -10.40 0.32
N GLY A 28 0.12 -9.31 0.08
CA GLY A 28 -1.30 -9.33 -0.29
C GLY A 28 -2.28 -9.49 0.87
N VAL A 29 -1.81 -9.54 2.12
CA VAL A 29 -2.65 -9.60 3.32
C VAL A 29 -2.75 -8.22 3.98
N LEU A 30 -3.96 -7.77 4.30
CA LEU A 30 -4.19 -6.54 5.06
C LEU A 30 -3.69 -6.69 6.50
N LEU A 31 -2.78 -5.80 6.93
CA LEU A 31 -2.26 -5.78 8.30
C LEU A 31 -3.15 -4.97 9.25
N GLY A 32 -3.93 -4.04 8.71
CA GLY A 32 -4.85 -3.20 9.46
C GLY A 32 -4.66 -1.71 9.18
N MET A 33 -5.53 -0.92 9.82
CA MET A 33 -5.50 0.54 9.77
C MET A 33 -4.49 1.09 10.78
N VAL A 34 -3.78 2.14 10.39
CA VAL A 34 -2.98 2.94 11.32
C VAL A 34 -3.92 3.65 12.30
N PRO A 35 -3.67 3.62 13.62
CA PRO A 35 -4.56 4.17 14.63
C PRO A 35 -4.41 5.71 14.77
N TYR A 36 -4.33 6.42 13.64
CA TYR A 36 -4.18 7.88 13.59
C TYR A 36 -4.88 8.43 12.35
N ASP A 37 -5.56 9.56 12.52
CA ASP A 37 -6.12 10.32 11.39
C ASP A 37 -5.00 11.10 10.70
N ILE A 38 -5.02 11.07 9.37
CA ILE A 38 -4.10 11.82 8.53
C ILE A 38 -4.69 13.22 8.31
N PRO A 39 -3.95 14.31 8.59
CA PRO A 39 -4.43 15.65 8.29
C PRO A 39 -4.82 15.80 6.80
N PRO A 40 -5.77 16.67 6.45
CA PRO A 40 -6.07 16.95 5.05
C PRO A 40 -4.83 17.53 4.34
N GLY A 41 -4.47 16.97 3.17
CA GLY A 41 -3.32 17.44 2.42
C GLY A 41 -3.00 16.61 1.17
N ASN A 42 -2.04 17.10 0.41
CA ASN A 42 -1.48 16.37 -0.73
C ASN A 42 -0.27 15.57 -0.25
N TYR A 43 -0.39 14.25 -0.29
CA TYR A 43 0.66 13.34 0.13
C TYR A 43 1.36 12.71 -1.07
N ALA A 44 2.67 12.50 -0.94
CA ALA A 44 3.45 11.71 -1.88
C ALA A 44 3.82 10.38 -1.24
N ALA A 45 3.80 9.31 -2.03
CA ALA A 45 4.38 8.05 -1.61
C ALA A 45 5.88 8.24 -1.39
N ALA A 46 6.38 7.70 -0.28
CA ALA A 46 7.78 7.82 0.11
C ALA A 46 8.30 6.48 0.61
N VAL A 47 9.56 6.21 0.31
CA VAL A 47 10.32 5.09 0.85
C VAL A 47 11.71 5.62 1.24
N SER A 48 12.20 5.19 2.39
CA SER A 48 13.55 5.48 2.85
C SER A 48 14.25 4.18 3.23
N MET A 49 15.57 4.18 3.09
CA MET A 49 16.42 3.03 3.41
C MET A 49 17.66 3.55 4.12
N ASP A 50 18.08 2.87 5.19
CA ASP A 50 19.25 3.23 6.00
C ASP A 50 20.40 2.23 5.87
N VAL A 51 20.21 1.16 5.10
CA VAL A 51 21.21 0.10 4.89
C VAL A 51 21.93 0.29 3.55
N LEU A 52 23.27 0.21 3.60
CA LEU A 52 24.11 0.29 2.41
C LEU A 52 23.79 -0.85 1.43
N TYR A 53 23.64 -0.51 0.14
CA TYR A 53 23.26 -1.41 -0.94
C TYR A 53 21.85 -2.01 -0.86
N ALA A 54 20.99 -1.52 0.04
CA ALA A 54 19.60 -1.90 0.01
C ALA A 54 18.94 -1.37 -1.28
N SER A 55 18.04 -2.16 -1.86
CA SER A 55 17.27 -1.77 -3.04
C SER A 55 15.83 -2.19 -2.88
N VAL A 56 14.93 -1.44 -3.52
CA VAL A 56 13.50 -1.72 -3.57
C VAL A 56 12.99 -1.43 -4.98
N ALA A 57 12.10 -2.29 -5.47
CA ALA A 57 11.32 -2.00 -6.67
C ALA A 57 9.94 -1.50 -6.24
N VAL A 58 9.47 -0.42 -6.87
CA VAL A 58 8.17 0.17 -6.56
C VAL A 58 7.20 -0.08 -7.71
N ASN A 59 6.04 -0.66 -7.39
CA ASN A 59 4.94 -0.79 -8.34
C ASN A 59 3.98 0.40 -8.21
N TRP A 60 4.02 1.31 -9.18
CA TRP A 60 3.12 2.47 -9.27
C TRP A 60 1.77 2.16 -9.96
N GLY A 61 1.39 0.88 -10.04
CA GLY A 61 0.21 0.42 -10.77
C GLY A 61 0.49 0.01 -12.23
N HIS A 62 1.76 -0.11 -12.62
CA HIS A 62 2.13 -0.65 -13.94
C HIS A 62 2.07 -2.18 -14.01
N LEU A 63 1.99 -2.84 -12.85
CA LEU A 63 1.79 -4.28 -12.70
C LEU A 63 0.61 -4.53 -11.74
N PRO A 64 -0.03 -5.71 -11.79
CA PRO A 64 -1.02 -6.08 -10.79
C PRO A 64 -0.47 -5.98 -9.36
N PHE A 65 -1.29 -5.50 -8.42
CA PHE A 65 -0.94 -5.46 -7.01
C PHE A 65 -1.01 -6.85 -6.37
N ALA A 66 -0.17 -7.11 -5.37
CA ALA A 66 -0.27 -8.33 -4.56
C ALA A 66 -1.53 -8.33 -3.69
N PHE A 67 -1.95 -7.16 -3.20
CA PHE A 67 -3.21 -6.96 -2.50
C PHE A 67 -4.33 -6.74 -3.52
N ALA A 68 -5.45 -7.44 -3.37
CA ALA A 68 -6.62 -7.31 -4.23
C ALA A 68 -7.42 -6.04 -3.88
N ILE A 69 -6.84 -4.87 -4.20
CA ILE A 69 -7.37 -3.56 -3.83
C ILE A 69 -8.77 -3.30 -4.40
N GLU A 70 -9.03 -3.77 -5.62
CA GLU A 70 -10.33 -3.60 -6.27
C GLU A 70 -11.43 -4.37 -5.53
N ALA A 71 -11.12 -5.59 -5.08
CA ALA A 71 -12.06 -6.40 -4.29
C ALA A 71 -12.30 -5.80 -2.90
N TYR A 72 -11.25 -5.23 -2.29
CA TYR A 72 -11.37 -4.53 -1.00
C TYR A 72 -12.30 -3.32 -1.10
N ILE A 73 -12.14 -2.49 -2.13
CA ILE A 73 -12.99 -1.30 -2.37
C ILE A 73 -14.45 -1.70 -2.58
N VAL A 74 -14.73 -2.77 -3.33
CA VAL A 74 -16.11 -3.24 -3.54
C VAL A 74 -16.75 -3.79 -2.26
N ALA A 75 -15.95 -4.43 -1.40
CA ALA A 75 -16.41 -5.03 -0.16
C ALA A 75 -16.56 -4.03 0.99
N ASP A 76 -15.92 -2.87 0.90
CA ASP A 76 -16.02 -1.83 1.93
C ASP A 76 -17.44 -1.22 1.89
N PRO A 77 -18.24 -1.38 2.96
CA PRO A 77 -19.62 -0.90 3.00
C PRO A 77 -19.75 0.63 2.94
N THR A 78 -18.64 1.35 3.01
CA THR A 78 -18.58 2.81 2.96
C THR A 78 -18.48 3.39 1.54
N THR A 79 -18.15 2.58 0.54
CA THR A 79 -17.84 3.08 -0.82
C THR A 79 -19.08 3.34 -1.69
N TYR A 80 -20.29 3.14 -1.15
CA TYR A 80 -21.57 3.35 -1.86
C TYR A 80 -22.55 4.29 -1.14
N SER A 81 -22.11 5.06 -0.14
CA SER A 81 -22.95 6.02 0.59
C SER A 81 -22.79 7.46 0.12
#